data_AF-A0A3C1LUI7-F1
#
_entry.id   AF-A0A3C1LUI7-F1
#
_cell.length_a   1.000
_cell.length_b   1.000
_cell.length_c   1.000
_cell.angle_alpha   90.00
_cell.angle_beta   90.00
_cell.angle_gamma   90.00
#
_symmetry.space_group_name_H-M   'P 1'
#
loop_
_entity.id
_entity.type
_entity.pdbx_description
1 polymer ?
#
loop_
_entity_poly.entity_id
_entity_poly.type
_entity_poly.pdbx_seq_one_letter_code
_entity_poly.pdbx_strand_id
1 'polypeptide(L)'
;MAEFIEIDGKQEVVLGIEDFVQLVGKKMGFEAEAYLRNRVAEQKDCMVEVEALEEQVDKMTTHTRNVYGEIRSKLNELSNMIWSENYTTGELGGQVDLIDDIILSEL
;
A
#
# COMPACT_ATOMS: atom_id res chain seq x y z
N MET A 1 24.54 -4.46 5.71
CA MET A 1 25.46 -3.87 6.70
C MET A 1 26.06 -5.06 7.44
N ALA A 2 27.38 -5.13 7.60
CA ALA A 2 28.00 -6.27 8.28
C ALA A 2 27.84 -6.10 9.80
N GLU A 3 27.36 -7.14 10.47
CA GLU A 3 27.28 -7.22 11.93
C GLU A 3 28.36 -8.16 12.46
N PHE A 4 28.98 -7.78 13.58
CA PHE A 4 29.98 -8.58 14.26
C PHE A 4 29.36 -9.16 15.52
N ILE A 5 29.33 -10.49 15.61
CA ILE A 5 28.73 -11.20 16.75
C ILE A 5 29.86 -11.96 17.45
N GLU A 6 29.97 -11.78 18.77
CA GLU A 6 30.92 -12.56 19.57
C GLU A 6 30.26 -13.85 20.08
N ILE A 7 30.87 -15.00 19.78
CA ILE A 7 30.40 -16.31 20.24
C ILE A 7 31.60 -17.13 20.70
N ASP A 8 31.56 -17.62 21.94
CA ASP A 8 32.64 -18.39 22.57
C ASP A 8 34.01 -17.70 22.51
N GLY A 9 34.03 -16.37 22.62
CA GLY A 9 35.26 -15.56 22.55
C GLY A 9 35.86 -15.41 21.15
N LYS A 10 35.12 -15.79 20.09
CA LYS A 10 35.47 -15.52 18.68
C LYS A 10 34.49 -14.54 18.07
N GLN A 11 35.00 -13.63 17.25
CA GLN A 11 34.16 -12.75 16.43
C GLN A 11 33.79 -13.46 15.13
N GLU A 12 32.49 -13.51 14.86
CA GLU A 12 31.89 -14.00 13.62
C GLU A 12 31.29 -12.81 12.86
N VAL A 13 31.44 -12.81 11.54
CA VAL A 13 30.90 -11.76 10.67
C VAL A 13 29.62 -12.27 10.03
N VAL A 14 28.54 -11.50 10.18
CA VAL A 14 27.22 -11.79 9.62
C VAL A 14 26.88 -10.67 8.64
N LEU A 15 26.69 -11.00 7.36
CA LEU A 15 26.36 -10.01 6.32
C LEU A 15 24.84 -9.91 6.09
N GLY A 16 24.09 -10.90 6.55
CA GLY A 16 22.64 -10.93 6.44
C GLY A 16 22.01 -12.13 7.15
N ILE A 17 20.69 -12.24 7.01
CA ILE A 17 19.88 -13.20 7.75
C ILE A 17 20.25 -14.66 7.47
N GLU A 18 20.68 -14.98 6.24
CA GLU A 18 21.11 -16.34 5.88
C GLU A 18 22.43 -16.73 6.56
N ASP A 19 23.39 -15.80 6.68
CA ASP A 19 24.63 -16.05 7.41
C ASP A 19 24.35 -16.27 8.90
N PHE A 20 23.39 -15.52 9.44
CA PHE A 20 22.94 -15.67 10.82
C PHE A 20 22.28 -17.02 11.07
N VAL A 21 21.39 -17.47 10.17
CA VAL A 21 20.75 -18.80 10.24
C VAL A 21 21.80 -19.91 10.25
N GLN A 22 22.80 -19.84 9.36
CA GLN A 22 23.89 -20.82 9.34
C GLN A 22 24.73 -20.79 10.62
N LEU A 23 24.97 -19.61 11.20
CA LEU A 23 25.69 -19.46 12.45
C LEU A 23 24.94 -20.12 13.62
N VAL A 24 23.60 -19.93 13.68
CA VAL A 24 22.74 -20.62 14.63
C VAL A 24 22.83 -22.14 14.45
N GLY A 25 22.79 -22.64 13.22
CA GLY A 25 22.96 -24.07 12.96
C GLY A 25 24.30 -24.63 13.46
N LYS A 26 25.41 -23.91 13.24
CA LYS A 26 26.74 -24.30 13.72
C LYS A 26 26.84 -24.34 15.25
N LYS A 27 26.10 -23.50 15.96
CA LYS A 27 26.23 -23.32 17.42
C LYS A 27 25.16 -24.06 18.23
N MET A 28 23.95 -24.14 17.69
CA MET A 28 22.76 -24.66 18.39
C MET A 28 22.21 -25.94 17.73
N GLY A 29 22.74 -26.33 16.57
CA GLY A 29 22.37 -27.55 15.87
C GLY A 29 21.23 -27.37 14.86
N PHE A 30 20.93 -28.47 14.16
CA PHE A 30 20.05 -28.48 12.98
C PHE A 30 18.61 -28.03 13.28
N GLU A 31 18.05 -28.40 14.44
CA GLU A 31 16.67 -28.03 14.79
C GLU A 31 16.50 -26.51 14.95
N ALA A 32 17.47 -25.84 15.57
CA ALA A 32 17.48 -24.39 15.73
C ALA A 32 17.63 -23.68 14.37
N GLU A 33 18.48 -24.21 13.48
CA GLU A 33 18.60 -23.71 12.10
C GLU A 33 17.29 -23.83 11.34
N ALA A 34 16.67 -25.02 11.36
CA ALA A 34 15.44 -25.29 10.62
C ALA A 34 14.28 -24.42 11.13
N TYR A 35 14.16 -24.26 12.44
CA TYR A 35 13.18 -23.36 13.05
C TYR A 35 13.37 -21.92 12.55
N LEU A 36 14.59 -21.40 12.61
CA LEU A 36 14.86 -20.01 12.24
C LEU A 36 14.68 -19.80 10.73
N ARG A 37 15.09 -20.76 9.90
CA ARG A 37 14.88 -20.73 8.45
C ARG A 37 13.40 -20.66 8.08
N ASN A 38 12.56 -21.43 8.76
CA ASN A 38 11.11 -21.36 8.57
C ASN A 38 10.55 -19.98 8.95
N ARG A 39 11.02 -19.39 10.06
CA ARG A 39 10.59 -18.05 10.49
C ARG A 39 11.02 -16.96 9.50
N VAL A 40 12.22 -17.05 8.97
CA VAL A 40 12.71 -16.13 7.92
C VAL A 40 11.86 -16.24 6.66
N ALA A 41 11.49 -17.46 6.26
CA ALA A 41 10.59 -17.67 5.13
C ALA A 41 9.20 -17.07 5.38
N GLU A 42 8.58 -17.36 6.53
CA GLU A 42 7.29 -16.77 6.93
C GLU A 42 7.33 -15.24 6.93
N GLN A 43 8.40 -14.65 7.45
CA GLN A 43 8.57 -13.20 7.48
C GLN A 43 8.70 -12.62 6.06
N LYS A 44 9.42 -13.30 5.17
CA LYS A 44 9.56 -12.88 3.77
C LYS A 44 8.22 -12.92 3.04
N ASP A 45 7.43 -13.97 3.25
CA ASP A 45 6.09 -14.08 2.65
C ASP A 45 5.17 -12.98 3.17
N CYS A 46 5.22 -12.68 4.47
CA CYS A 46 4.48 -11.57 5.07
C CYS A 46 4.90 -10.20 4.50
N MET A 47 6.20 -9.98 4.26
CA MET A 47 6.67 -8.73 3.63
C MET A 47 6.09 -8.55 2.22
N VAL A 48 6.04 -9.62 1.42
CA VAL A 48 5.42 -9.58 0.08
C VAL A 48 3.93 -9.25 0.15
N GLU A 49 3.22 -9.81 1.13
CA GLU A 49 1.80 -9.50 1.35
C GLU A 49 1.60 -8.03 1.77
N VAL A 50 2.46 -7.50 2.64
CA VAL A 50 2.43 -6.09 3.06
C VAL A 50 2.66 -5.17 1.87
N GLU A 51 3.68 -5.42 1.05
CA GLU A 51 3.96 -4.63 -0.16
C GLU A 51 2.75 -4.62 -1.12
N ALA A 52 2.10 -5.78 -1.30
CA ALA A 52 0.90 -5.88 -2.14
C ALA A 52 -0.30 -5.12 -1.56
N LEU A 53 -0.46 -5.08 -0.23
CA LEU A 53 -1.49 -4.29 0.44
C LEU A 53 -1.21 -2.79 0.34
N GLU A 54 0.04 -2.36 0.50
CA GLU A 54 0.46 -0.97 0.30
C GLU A 54 0.13 -0.49 -1.12
N GLU A 55 0.43 -1.32 -2.15
CA GLU A 55 0.07 -0.99 -3.54
C GLU A 55 -1.45 -0.85 -3.74
N GLN A 56 -2.26 -1.68 -3.07
CA GLN A 56 -3.71 -1.57 -3.11
C GLN A 56 -4.20 -0.27 -2.46
N VAL A 57 -3.64 0.10 -1.31
CA VAL A 57 -3.97 1.36 -0.62
C VAL A 57 -3.61 2.58 -1.48
N ASP A 58 -2.47 2.55 -2.17
CA ASP A 58 -2.07 3.61 -3.08
C ASP A 58 -3.01 3.74 -4.28
N LYS A 59 -3.45 2.61 -4.85
CA LYS A 59 -4.45 2.57 -5.92
C LYS A 59 -5.78 3.15 -5.45
N MET A 60 -6.27 2.73 -4.27
CA MET A 60 -7.50 3.27 -3.69
C MET A 60 -7.40 4.78 -3.45
N THR A 61 -6.27 5.25 -2.89
CA THR A 61 -6.04 6.68 -2.63
C THR A 61 -6.03 7.49 -3.92
N THR A 62 -5.41 6.95 -4.97
CA THR A 62 -5.39 7.57 -6.31
C THR A 62 -6.78 7.61 -6.92
N HIS A 63 -7.51 6.50 -6.85
CA HIS A 63 -8.90 6.41 -7.32
C HIS A 63 -9.79 7.43 -6.62
N THR A 64 -9.77 7.48 -5.28
CA THR A 64 -10.52 8.46 -4.49
C THR A 64 -10.18 9.89 -4.90
N ARG A 65 -8.88 10.22 -5.09
CA ARG A 65 -8.48 11.56 -5.54
C ARG A 65 -9.07 11.90 -6.92
N ASN A 66 -9.11 10.95 -7.85
CA ASN A 66 -9.66 11.16 -9.18
C ASN A 66 -11.16 11.42 -9.11
N VAL A 67 -11.92 10.59 -8.37
CA VAL A 67 -13.36 10.76 -8.18
C VAL A 67 -13.69 12.14 -7.58
N TYR A 68 -12.99 12.56 -6.52
CA TYR A 68 -13.17 13.90 -5.97
C TYR A 68 -12.83 15.00 -6.98
N GLY A 69 -11.82 14.77 -7.83
CA GLY A 69 -11.48 15.68 -8.93
C GLY A 69 -12.62 15.83 -9.95
N GLU A 70 -13.23 14.72 -10.34
CA GLU A 70 -14.37 14.70 -11.27
C GLU A 70 -15.60 15.40 -10.69
N ILE A 71 -15.99 15.05 -9.45
CA ILE A 71 -17.08 15.71 -8.72
C ILE A 71 -16.84 17.23 -8.67
N ARG A 72 -15.61 17.65 -8.31
CA ARG A 72 -15.25 19.06 -8.24
C ARG A 72 -15.34 19.76 -9.59
N SER A 73 -14.92 19.10 -10.67
CA SER A 73 -15.06 19.65 -12.03
C SER A 73 -16.53 19.90 -12.37
N LYS A 74 -17.41 18.93 -12.08
CA LYS A 74 -18.84 19.05 -12.33
C LYS A 74 -19.50 20.13 -11.48
N LEU A 75 -19.12 20.26 -10.21
CA LEU A 75 -19.57 21.36 -9.36
C LEU A 75 -19.14 22.74 -9.89
N ASN A 76 -17.93 22.85 -10.45
CA ASN A 76 -17.48 24.10 -11.07
C ASN A 76 -18.27 24.41 -12.36
N GLU A 77 -18.53 23.41 -13.19
CA GLU A 77 -19.37 23.55 -14.39
C GLU A 77 -20.77 24.04 -14.00
N LEU A 78 -21.40 23.40 -13.01
CA LEU A 78 -22.69 23.78 -12.46
C LEU A 78 -22.68 25.21 -11.91
N SER A 79 -21.63 25.58 -11.16
CA SER A 79 -21.49 26.94 -10.62
C SER A 79 -21.36 27.98 -11.74
N ASN A 80 -20.57 27.70 -12.77
CA ASN A 80 -20.42 28.59 -13.92
C ASN A 80 -21.73 28.76 -14.69
N MET A 81 -22.50 27.68 -14.86
CA MET A 81 -23.84 27.76 -15.44
C MET A 81 -24.71 28.72 -14.61
N ILE A 82 -24.79 28.52 -13.30
CA ILE A 82 -25.57 29.37 -12.39
C ILE A 82 -25.16 30.84 -12.52
N TRP A 83 -23.86 31.15 -12.50
CA TRP A 83 -23.36 32.52 -12.62
C TRP A 83 -23.53 33.14 -14.00
N SER A 84 -23.57 32.32 -15.06
CA SER A 84 -23.77 32.81 -16.43
C SER A 84 -25.22 33.16 -16.75
N GLU A 85 -26.17 32.80 -15.89
CA GLU A 85 -27.63 32.97 -16.05
C GLU A 85 -28.21 32.44 -17.38
N ASN A 86 -27.42 31.69 -18.15
CA ASN A 86 -27.79 31.18 -19.47
C ASN A 86 -27.94 29.65 -19.40
N TYR A 87 -28.98 29.21 -18.72
CA TYR A 87 -29.31 27.80 -18.55
C TYR A 87 -30.82 27.60 -18.40
N THR A 88 -31.25 26.39 -18.68
CA THR A 88 -32.59 25.89 -18.37
C THR A 88 -32.56 25.04 -17.09
N THR A 89 -33.71 24.91 -16.44
CA THR A 89 -33.86 24.01 -15.29
C THR A 89 -33.50 22.56 -15.63
N GLY A 90 -33.73 22.13 -16.88
CA GLY A 90 -33.37 20.79 -17.34
C GLY A 90 -31.85 20.59 -17.46
N GLU A 91 -31.11 21.61 -17.90
CA GLU A 91 -29.65 21.56 -17.97
C GLU A 91 -29.02 21.55 -16.57
N LEU A 92 -29.58 22.29 -15.59
CA LEU A 92 -29.15 22.17 -14.19
C LEU A 92 -29.45 20.78 -13.62
N GLY A 93 -30.64 20.24 -13.87
CA GLY A 93 -31.03 18.91 -13.42
C GLY A 93 -30.08 17.84 -13.94
N GLY A 94 -29.78 17.86 -15.24
CA GLY A 94 -28.84 16.91 -15.84
C GLY A 94 -27.41 17.02 -15.27
N GLN A 95 -26.94 18.21 -14.89
CA GLN A 95 -25.64 18.34 -14.22
C GLN A 95 -25.64 17.78 -12.79
N VAL A 96 -26.76 17.94 -12.07
CA VAL A 96 -26.91 17.33 -10.74
C VAL A 96 -26.97 15.80 -10.86
N ASP A 97 -27.71 15.27 -11.83
CA ASP A 97 -27.79 13.83 -12.08
C ASP A 97 -26.40 13.23 -12.38
N LEU A 98 -25.57 13.93 -13.17
CA LEU A 98 -24.20 13.49 -13.45
C LEU A 98 -23.30 13.47 -12.20
N ILE A 99 -23.51 14.36 -11.23
CA ILE A 99 -22.78 14.34 -9.96
C ILE A 99 -23.26 13.17 -9.11
N ASP A 100 -24.58 12.95 -9.05
CA ASP A 100 -25.17 11.82 -8.32
C ASP A 100 -24.71 10.48 -8.89
N ASP A 101 -24.62 10.33 -10.21
CA ASP A 101 -24.12 9.13 -10.87
C ASP A 101 -22.67 8.80 -10.46
N ILE A 102 -21.80 9.81 -10.38
CA ILE A 102 -20.40 9.64 -9.92
C ILE A 102 -20.36 9.22 -8.44
N ILE A 103 -21.24 9.76 -7.60
CA ILE A 103 -21.30 9.38 -6.18
C ILE A 103 -21.81 7.94 -6.05
N LEU A 104 -22.86 7.58 -6.79
CA LEU A 104 -23.48 6.27 -6.75
C LEU A 104 -22.58 5.16 -7.30
N SER A 105 -21.65 5.47 -8.21
CA SER A 105 -20.69 4.47 -8.71
C SER A 105 -19.66 4.02 -7.68
N GLU A 106 -19.56 4.72 -6.55
CA GLU A 106 -18.59 4.45 -5.48
C GLU A 106 -19.19 3.76 -4.24
N LEU A 107 -20.52 3.55 -4.20
CA LEU A 107 -21.25 2.94 -3.08
C LEU A 107 -21.55 1.45 -3.32
#